data_AF-A0A1G0I0W3-F1
#
_entry.id   AF-A0A1G0I0W3-F1
#
_cell.length_a   1.000
_cell.length_b   1.000
_cell.length_c   1.000
_cell.angle_alpha   90.00
_cell.angle_beta   90.00
_cell.angle_gamma   90.00
#
_symmetry.space_group_name_H-M   'P 1'
#
loop_
_entity.id
_entity.type
_entity.pdbx_description
1 polymer ?
#
loop_
_entity_poly.entity_id
_entity_poly.type
_entity_poly.pdbx_seq_one_letter_code
_entity_poly.pdbx_strand_id
1 'polypeptide(L)'
;MILTRLLLIGSLALLSTACTRETTIADHDGKALVEALRAAQSGSGAQRIILARRGSYVLSSASESGLLLPSITGELTIEGNGAEIRSYADGDVALLEVGREGNVTLRDLALAEGSDGAIRNFGTLRLVSTRVLDSTGNRSSSIVLNRGRLQMEDSIVAFNSLDGSERDSGMVLNYGELLLDNARVHDNFVAHGVNGVLNLGRGRIEGETASMLVREAGR
;
A
#
# COMPACT_ATOMS: atom_id res chain seq x y z
N MET A 1 -53.96 -3.21 47.75
CA MET A 1 -52.56 -3.69 47.57
C MET A 1 -52.33 -3.89 46.09
N ILE A 2 -51.70 -2.91 45.44
CA ILE A 2 -51.45 -2.88 43.99
C ILE A 2 -50.07 -3.50 43.76
N LEU A 3 -50.02 -4.59 42.99
CA LEU A 3 -48.79 -5.30 42.64
C LEU A 3 -48.24 -4.75 41.32
N THR A 4 -47.27 -3.85 41.40
CA THR A 4 -46.60 -3.27 40.24
C THR A 4 -45.58 -4.28 39.67
N ARG A 5 -45.89 -4.88 38.53
CA ARG A 5 -44.95 -5.74 37.78
C ARG A 5 -43.98 -4.87 36.98
N LEU A 6 -42.72 -4.86 37.40
CA LEU A 6 -41.61 -4.24 36.70
C LEU A 6 -41.17 -5.17 35.55
N LEU A 7 -41.36 -4.74 34.30
CA LEU A 7 -40.91 -5.45 33.10
C LEU A 7 -39.49 -4.98 32.77
N LEU A 8 -38.47 -5.80 33.04
CA LEU A 8 -37.10 -5.55 32.60
C LEU A 8 -36.97 -5.96 31.12
N ILE A 9 -36.87 -4.99 30.22
CA ILE A 9 -36.50 -5.23 28.82
C ILE A 9 -34.96 -5.25 28.78
N GLY A 10 -34.39 -6.46 28.77
CA GLY A 10 -32.96 -6.66 28.58
C GLY A 10 -32.58 -6.36 27.13
N SER A 11 -31.85 -5.26 26.92
CA SER A 11 -31.24 -4.92 25.64
C SER A 11 -30.09 -5.89 25.37
N LEU A 12 -30.31 -6.84 24.46
CA LEU A 12 -29.27 -7.76 23.99
C LEU A 12 -28.37 -7.00 23.01
N ALA A 13 -27.24 -6.49 23.50
CA ALA A 13 -26.20 -5.91 22.65
C ALA A 13 -25.54 -7.04 21.85
N LEU A 14 -25.89 -7.15 20.56
CA LEU A 14 -25.18 -7.97 19.59
C LEU A 14 -23.79 -7.35 19.39
N LEU A 15 -22.80 -7.87 20.11
CA LEU A 15 -21.39 -7.63 19.80
C LEU A 15 -21.09 -8.35 18.48
N SER A 16 -21.15 -7.63 17.36
CA SER A 16 -20.64 -8.15 16.09
C SER A 16 -19.12 -8.20 16.18
N THR A 17 -18.59 -9.33 16.63
CA THR A 17 -17.18 -9.68 16.42
C THR A 17 -16.96 -9.74 14.92
N ALA A 18 -16.35 -8.71 14.35
CA ALA A 18 -15.89 -8.72 12.97
C ALA A 18 -14.92 -9.90 12.83
N CYS A 19 -15.36 -10.96 12.15
CA CYS A 19 -14.54 -12.14 11.90
C CYS A 19 -13.51 -11.76 10.83
N THR A 20 -12.23 -11.70 11.21
CA THR A 20 -11.15 -11.53 10.23
C THR A 20 -10.91 -12.86 9.56
N ARG A 21 -11.07 -12.92 8.23
CA ARG A 21 -10.81 -14.14 7.46
C ARG A 21 -9.34 -14.18 7.08
N GLU A 22 -8.65 -15.25 7.46
CA GLU A 22 -7.23 -15.47 7.14
C GLU A 22 -7.06 -16.41 5.95
N THR A 23 -6.12 -16.09 5.06
CA THR A 23 -5.71 -16.93 3.93
C THR A 23 -4.19 -16.99 3.88
N THR A 24 -3.60 -18.19 3.90
CA THR A 24 -2.15 -18.36 3.77
C THR A 24 -1.79 -18.72 2.33
N ILE A 25 -0.74 -18.09 1.80
CA ILE A 25 -0.25 -18.33 0.44
C ILE A 25 1.11 -19.04 0.52
N ALA A 26 1.24 -20.15 -0.19
CA ALA A 26 2.51 -20.88 -0.29
C ALA A 26 3.59 -20.03 -1.00
N ASP A 27 4.85 -20.35 -0.77
CA ASP A 27 5.97 -19.73 -1.49
C ASP A 27 5.84 -20.00 -3.00
N HIS A 28 6.26 -19.04 -3.82
CA HIS A 28 6.18 -19.05 -5.28
C HIS A 28 4.78 -19.16 -5.88
N ASP A 29 3.72 -19.04 -5.09
CA ASP A 29 2.34 -19.11 -5.57
C ASP A 29 1.74 -17.72 -5.84
N GLY A 30 2.30 -17.04 -6.84
CA GLY A 30 1.80 -15.73 -7.30
C GLY A 30 0.34 -15.79 -7.80
N LYS A 31 -0.09 -16.94 -8.34
CA LYS A 31 -1.46 -17.14 -8.79
C LYS A 31 -2.44 -17.16 -7.61
N ALA A 32 -2.15 -17.95 -6.58
CA ALA A 32 -2.98 -17.99 -5.38
C ALA A 32 -3.02 -16.63 -4.67
N LEU A 33 -1.93 -15.85 -4.69
CA LEU A 33 -1.94 -14.48 -4.18
C LEU A 33 -2.99 -13.61 -4.91
N VAL A 34 -2.99 -13.61 -6.25
CA VAL A 34 -3.98 -12.86 -7.04
C VAL A 34 -5.40 -13.34 -6.78
N GLU A 35 -5.62 -14.65 -6.70
CA GLU A 35 -6.93 -15.23 -6.40
C GLU A 35 -7.41 -14.86 -4.99
N ALA A 36 -6.52 -14.88 -3.99
CA ALA A 36 -6.84 -14.47 -2.63
C ALA A 36 -7.20 -12.99 -2.55
N LEU A 37 -6.50 -12.12 -3.30
CA LEU A 37 -6.85 -10.70 -3.40
C LEU A 37 -8.22 -10.50 -4.03
N ARG A 38 -8.53 -11.18 -5.14
CA ARG A 38 -9.88 -11.12 -5.75
C ARG A 38 -10.96 -11.64 -4.80
N ALA A 39 -10.68 -12.70 -4.07
CA ALA A 39 -11.62 -13.24 -3.08
C ALA A 39 -11.87 -12.24 -1.93
N ALA A 40 -10.81 -11.57 -1.45
CA ALA A 40 -10.90 -10.55 -0.42
C ALA A 40 -11.83 -9.39 -0.83
N GLN A 41 -11.83 -9.05 -2.12
CA GLN A 41 -12.64 -7.98 -2.69
C GLN A 41 -14.13 -8.33 -2.82
N SER A 42 -14.46 -9.61 -2.87
CA SER A 42 -15.85 -10.11 -2.93
C SER A 42 -16.47 -10.39 -1.55
N GLY A 43 -15.64 -10.44 -0.50
CA GLY A 43 -16.05 -10.77 0.85
C GLY A 43 -16.54 -9.56 1.64
N SER A 44 -17.35 -9.81 2.67
CA SER A 44 -17.64 -8.81 3.70
C SER A 44 -16.66 -8.95 4.85
N GLY A 45 -16.21 -7.81 5.40
CA GLY A 45 -15.35 -7.74 6.59
C GLY A 45 -13.85 -7.85 6.31
N ALA A 46 -13.06 -7.55 7.35
CA ALA A 46 -11.60 -7.51 7.29
C ALA A 46 -10.99 -8.83 6.83
N GLN A 47 -10.03 -8.74 5.91
CA GLN A 47 -9.30 -9.89 5.37
C GLN A 47 -7.83 -9.82 5.77
N ARG A 48 -7.22 -10.99 5.98
CA ARG A 48 -5.78 -11.10 6.23
C ARG A 48 -5.16 -12.15 5.31
N ILE A 49 -4.20 -11.73 4.50
CA ILE A 49 -3.40 -12.61 3.66
C ILE A 49 -2.03 -12.77 4.32
N ILE A 50 -1.60 -14.02 4.52
CA ILE A 50 -0.34 -14.36 5.16
C ILE A 50 0.56 -15.01 4.10
N LEU A 51 1.66 -14.35 3.78
CA LEU A 51 2.65 -14.86 2.83
C LEU A 51 3.62 -15.81 3.54
N ALA A 52 4.13 -16.78 2.80
CA ALA A 52 5.18 -17.67 3.28
C ALA A 52 6.40 -16.86 3.70
N ARG A 53 7.04 -17.27 4.80
CA ARG A 53 8.20 -16.58 5.36
C ARG A 53 9.33 -16.49 4.33
N ARG A 54 9.74 -15.26 4.00
CA ARG A 54 10.73 -14.95 2.95
C ARG A 54 10.36 -15.52 1.57
N GLY A 55 9.07 -15.64 1.29
CA GLY A 55 8.59 -16.15 0.01
C GLY A 55 8.84 -15.18 -1.14
N SER A 56 8.85 -15.69 -2.36
CA SER A 56 9.05 -14.92 -3.59
C SER A 56 7.88 -15.11 -4.55
N TYR A 57 7.10 -14.04 -4.72
CA TYR A 57 5.88 -14.00 -5.52
C TYR A 57 6.15 -13.24 -6.82
N VAL A 58 6.56 -13.98 -7.85
CA VAL A 58 6.85 -13.44 -9.18
C VAL A 58 5.58 -13.51 -10.03
N LEU A 59 5.13 -12.36 -10.55
CA LEU A 59 3.97 -12.29 -11.43
C LEU A 59 4.40 -11.88 -12.83
N SER A 60 4.18 -12.74 -13.82
CA SER A 60 4.55 -12.52 -15.22
C SER A 60 3.44 -11.91 -16.07
N SER A 61 2.32 -11.51 -15.46
CA SER A 61 1.19 -10.93 -16.16
C SER A 61 0.42 -9.98 -15.26
N ALA A 62 -0.04 -8.87 -15.83
CA ALA A 62 -0.96 -7.95 -15.17
C ALA A 62 -2.27 -8.67 -14.79
N SER A 63 -2.79 -8.41 -13.59
CA SER A 63 -4.10 -8.94 -13.18
C SER A 63 -5.27 -8.17 -13.79
N GLU A 64 -5.03 -6.91 -14.15
CA GLU A 64 -5.92 -6.01 -14.88
C GLU A 64 -5.11 -4.90 -15.57
N SER A 65 -5.77 -4.04 -16.36
CA SER A 65 -5.07 -3.04 -17.18
C SER A 65 -4.20 -2.10 -16.35
N GLY A 66 -2.89 -2.16 -16.54
CA GLY A 66 -1.92 -1.27 -15.89
C GLY A 66 -1.62 -1.58 -14.42
N LEU A 67 -2.08 -2.73 -13.91
CA LEU A 67 -1.86 -3.16 -12.53
C LEU A 67 -1.43 -4.63 -12.44
N LEU A 68 -0.34 -4.88 -11.70
CA LEU A 68 0.14 -6.24 -11.44
C LEU A 68 -0.85 -7.00 -10.55
N LEU A 69 -1.20 -6.41 -9.41
CA LEU A 69 -2.21 -6.92 -8.47
C LEU A 69 -3.54 -6.20 -8.69
N PRO A 70 -4.69 -6.85 -8.41
CA PRO A 70 -5.98 -6.19 -8.56
C PRO A 70 -6.09 -5.02 -7.57
N SER A 71 -6.77 -3.95 -7.99
CA SER A 71 -7.06 -2.79 -7.16
C SER A 71 -7.84 -3.22 -5.91
N ILE A 72 -7.37 -2.75 -4.75
CA ILE A 72 -7.93 -3.12 -3.44
C ILE A 72 -8.86 -2.01 -2.95
N THR A 73 -10.11 -2.36 -2.69
CA THR A 73 -11.20 -1.44 -2.33
C THR A 73 -11.84 -1.79 -0.99
N GLY A 74 -11.53 -2.96 -0.42
CA GLY A 74 -11.97 -3.37 0.91
C GLY A 74 -10.92 -3.16 2.00
N GLU A 75 -11.20 -3.75 3.18
CA GLU A 75 -10.30 -3.79 4.31
C GLU A 75 -9.39 -5.03 4.24
N LEU A 76 -8.08 -4.81 4.10
CA LEU A 76 -7.11 -5.90 3.91
C LEU A 76 -5.82 -5.65 4.70
N THR A 77 -5.33 -6.70 5.34
CA THR A 77 -3.94 -6.78 5.81
C THR A 77 -3.17 -7.84 5.03
N ILE A 78 -1.99 -7.50 4.51
CA ILE A 78 -1.02 -8.47 3.99
C ILE A 78 0.15 -8.57 4.96
N GLU A 79 0.30 -9.74 5.56
CA GLU A 79 1.46 -10.09 6.39
C GLU A 79 2.51 -10.77 5.52
N GLY A 80 3.58 -10.05 5.25
CA GLY A 80 4.63 -10.47 4.33
C GLY A 80 5.59 -11.50 4.88
N ASN A 81 5.88 -11.49 6.18
CA ASN A 81 6.89 -12.35 6.80
C ASN A 81 8.25 -12.32 6.08
N GLY A 82 8.65 -11.16 5.57
CA GLY A 82 9.87 -10.90 4.81
C GLY A 82 9.78 -11.29 3.33
N ALA A 83 8.59 -11.54 2.80
CA ALA A 83 8.40 -11.92 1.40
C ALA A 83 8.65 -10.76 0.41
N GLU A 84 8.83 -11.11 -0.85
CA GLU A 84 8.93 -10.18 -1.99
C GLU A 84 7.80 -10.46 -2.99
N ILE A 85 7.10 -9.41 -3.42
CA ILE A 85 6.20 -9.43 -4.57
C ILE A 85 6.88 -8.63 -5.68
N ARG A 86 7.10 -9.26 -6.83
CA ARG A 86 7.79 -8.63 -7.96
C ARG A 86 7.05 -8.82 -9.28
N SER A 87 7.14 -7.82 -10.15
CA SER A 87 6.68 -7.93 -11.53
C SER A 87 7.76 -8.49 -12.43
N TYR A 88 7.38 -9.41 -13.32
CA TYR A 88 8.01 -9.67 -14.62
C TYR A 88 6.95 -9.61 -15.73
N ALA A 89 5.90 -8.82 -15.52
CA ALA A 89 4.84 -8.66 -16.49
C ALA A 89 5.36 -7.91 -17.72
N ASP A 90 4.92 -8.36 -18.90
CA ASP A 90 5.12 -7.59 -20.12
C ASP A 90 4.30 -6.29 -20.03
N GLY A 91 4.95 -5.17 -20.33
CA GLY A 91 4.33 -3.85 -20.36
C GLY A 91 4.44 -3.05 -19.06
N ASP A 92 3.82 -1.87 -19.10
CA ASP A 92 3.89 -0.87 -18.05
C ASP A 92 2.78 -1.10 -17.01
N VAL A 93 3.16 -1.49 -15.79
CA VAL A 93 2.25 -1.78 -14.68
C VAL A 93 2.73 -1.14 -13.38
N ALA A 94 1.78 -0.65 -12.58
CA ALA A 94 2.04 -0.45 -11.16
C ALA A 94 1.80 -1.76 -10.39
N LEU A 95 2.52 -1.97 -9.28
CA LEU A 95 2.40 -3.22 -8.52
C LEU A 95 1.08 -3.28 -7.76
N LEU A 96 0.70 -2.17 -7.15
CA LEU A 96 -0.42 -2.08 -6.22
C LEU A 96 -1.23 -0.82 -6.45
N GLU A 97 -2.55 -0.97 -6.41
CA GLU A 97 -3.48 0.14 -6.24
C GLU A 97 -4.39 -0.08 -5.04
N VAL A 98 -4.57 0.98 -4.24
CA VAL A 98 -5.60 1.06 -3.21
C VAL A 98 -6.65 2.04 -3.69
N GLY A 99 -7.84 1.53 -4.03
CA GLY A 99 -8.99 2.33 -4.42
C GLY A 99 -9.51 3.20 -3.27
N ARG A 100 -10.41 4.15 -3.59
CA ARG A 100 -10.87 5.19 -2.65
C ARG A 100 -11.48 4.66 -1.35
N GLU A 101 -12.14 3.51 -1.42
CA GLU A 101 -12.77 2.86 -0.27
C GLU A 101 -11.82 1.88 0.45
N GLY A 102 -10.65 1.61 -0.15
CA GLY A 102 -9.69 0.65 0.36
C GLY A 102 -9.05 1.11 1.67
N ASN A 103 -8.92 0.17 2.60
CA ASN A 103 -8.17 0.34 3.84
C ASN A 103 -7.17 -0.81 3.97
N VAL A 104 -5.94 -0.55 3.56
CA VAL A 104 -4.92 -1.58 3.34
C VAL A 104 -3.75 -1.37 4.29
N THR A 105 -3.32 -2.45 4.93
CA THR A 105 -2.04 -2.51 5.63
C THR A 105 -1.13 -3.55 5.00
N LEU A 106 0.09 -3.14 4.63
CA LEU A 106 1.17 -4.05 4.25
C LEU A 106 2.20 -4.09 5.37
N ARG A 107 2.61 -5.29 5.78
CA ARG A 107 3.63 -5.49 6.82
C ARG A 107 4.73 -6.41 6.34
N ASP A 108 5.98 -6.03 6.60
CA ASP A 108 7.15 -6.89 6.44
C ASP A 108 7.24 -7.58 5.06
N LEU A 109 7.16 -6.80 3.98
CA LEU A 109 7.37 -7.29 2.61
C LEU A 109 8.15 -6.29 1.76
N ALA A 110 8.65 -6.78 0.62
CA ALA A 110 9.13 -5.95 -0.47
C ALA A 110 8.14 -5.96 -1.64
N LEU A 111 7.95 -4.79 -2.25
CA LEU A 111 7.32 -4.60 -3.56
C LEU A 111 8.43 -4.18 -4.52
N ALA A 112 8.64 -4.94 -5.59
CA ALA A 112 9.75 -4.72 -6.50
C ALA A 112 9.35 -4.71 -7.99
N GLU A 113 10.13 -4.00 -8.80
CA GLU A 113 10.10 -4.10 -10.27
C GLU A 113 8.79 -3.61 -10.91
N GLY A 114 8.07 -2.68 -10.28
CA GLY A 114 6.94 -2.00 -10.95
C GLY A 114 7.44 -1.12 -12.08
N SER A 115 6.91 -1.23 -13.29
CA SER A 115 7.42 -0.51 -14.48
C SER A 115 6.74 0.84 -14.74
N ASP A 116 5.58 1.09 -14.13
CA ASP A 116 4.82 2.34 -14.24
C ASP A 116 4.47 2.92 -12.86
N GLY A 117 5.50 2.97 -12.01
CA GLY A 117 5.43 3.17 -10.57
C GLY A 117 5.24 1.86 -9.82
N ALA A 118 5.27 1.93 -8.49
CA ALA A 118 5.03 0.78 -7.62
C ALA A 118 3.65 0.84 -6.96
N ILE A 119 3.30 1.99 -6.39
CA ILE A 119 2.09 2.13 -5.56
C ILE A 119 1.25 3.31 -6.04
N ARG A 120 -0.06 3.08 -6.18
CA ARG A 120 -1.08 4.10 -6.38
C ARG A 120 -2.08 4.06 -5.23
N ASN A 121 -2.06 5.06 -4.36
CA ASN A 121 -2.97 5.12 -3.21
C ASN A 121 -4.03 6.21 -3.37
N PHE A 122 -5.28 5.81 -3.47
CA PHE A 122 -6.46 6.68 -3.45
C PHE A 122 -7.31 6.53 -2.18
N GLY A 123 -7.06 5.48 -1.38
CA GLY A 123 -7.76 5.18 -0.12
C GLY A 123 -6.87 5.42 1.10
N THR A 124 -6.91 4.49 2.05
CA THR A 124 -6.02 4.48 3.23
C THR A 124 -5.02 3.35 3.09
N LEU A 125 -3.73 3.69 3.09
CA LEU A 125 -2.63 2.74 2.98
C LEU A 125 -1.66 2.95 4.14
N ARG A 126 -1.36 1.86 4.85
CA ARG A 126 -0.33 1.80 5.88
C ARG A 126 0.76 0.81 5.46
N LEU A 127 1.99 1.31 5.37
CA LEU A 127 3.19 0.53 5.09
C LEU A 127 3.98 0.38 6.39
N VAL A 128 4.22 -0.84 6.83
CA VAL A 128 4.95 -1.15 8.07
C VAL A 128 6.12 -2.06 7.74
N SER A 129 7.34 -1.63 8.03
CA SER A 129 8.55 -2.39 7.68
C SER A 129 8.56 -2.87 6.22
N THR A 130 7.99 -2.07 5.32
CA THR A 130 7.80 -2.40 3.91
C THR A 130 8.85 -1.72 3.06
N ARG A 131 9.30 -2.40 2.00
CA ARG A 131 10.31 -1.88 1.07
C ARG A 131 9.70 -1.74 -0.32
N VAL A 132 9.91 -0.60 -0.97
CA VAL A 132 9.56 -0.37 -2.37
C VAL A 132 10.87 -0.19 -3.13
N LEU A 133 11.20 -1.19 -3.95
CA LEU A 133 12.53 -1.37 -4.52
C LEU A 133 12.48 -1.50 -6.04
N ASP A 134 13.59 -1.15 -6.70
CA ASP A 134 13.88 -1.47 -8.10
C ASP A 134 12.73 -1.21 -9.08
N SER A 135 11.87 -0.24 -8.78
CA SER A 135 10.72 0.10 -9.62
C SER A 135 11.09 1.27 -10.53
N THR A 136 10.53 1.25 -11.74
CA THR A 136 10.62 2.34 -12.70
C THR A 136 9.30 3.10 -12.84
N GLY A 137 9.38 4.39 -13.10
CA GLY A 137 8.23 5.20 -13.52
C GLY A 137 8.37 5.60 -14.98
N ASN A 138 8.09 4.66 -15.91
CA ASN A 138 8.25 4.92 -17.34
C ASN A 138 7.29 5.99 -17.87
N ARG A 139 6.06 6.02 -17.33
CA ARG A 139 5.03 7.02 -17.71
C ARG A 139 4.40 7.69 -16.49
N SER A 140 4.58 7.12 -15.30
CA SER A 140 4.16 7.69 -14.03
C SER A 140 5.04 8.88 -13.64
N SER A 141 4.43 9.88 -13.00
CA SER A 141 5.14 10.99 -12.35
C SER A 141 5.72 10.61 -10.97
N SER A 142 5.56 9.35 -10.54
CA SER A 142 6.07 8.89 -9.24
C SER A 142 6.22 7.38 -9.13
N ILE A 143 7.01 6.93 -8.15
CA ILE A 143 7.08 5.52 -7.75
C ILE A 143 5.98 5.21 -6.73
N VAL A 144 5.78 6.12 -5.77
CA VAL A 144 4.67 6.05 -4.82
C VAL A 144 3.81 7.30 -5.00
N LEU A 145 2.61 7.11 -5.57
CA LEU A 145 1.60 8.15 -5.68
C LEU A 145 0.63 8.06 -4.50
N ASN A 146 0.47 9.15 -3.75
CA ASN A 146 -0.57 9.27 -2.74
C ASN A 146 -1.56 10.40 -3.06
N ARG A 147 -2.84 10.05 -3.21
CA ARG A 147 -3.98 10.97 -3.27
C ARG A 147 -4.99 10.75 -2.14
N GLY A 148 -4.82 9.68 -1.36
CA GLY A 148 -5.59 9.40 -0.16
C GLY A 148 -4.79 9.67 1.11
N ARG A 149 -4.80 8.73 2.06
CA ARG A 149 -3.98 8.77 3.28
C ARG A 149 -2.90 7.68 3.21
N LEU A 150 -1.64 8.10 3.29
CA LEU A 150 -0.48 7.22 3.32
C LEU A 150 0.24 7.37 4.66
N GLN A 151 0.39 6.27 5.38
CA GLN A 151 1.29 6.17 6.54
C GLN A 151 2.42 5.21 6.23
N MET A 152 3.66 5.62 6.50
CA MET A 152 4.85 4.80 6.36
C MET A 152 5.56 4.74 7.70
N GLU A 153 5.74 3.53 8.22
CA GLU A 153 6.41 3.23 9.50
C GLU A 153 7.55 2.26 9.23
N ASP A 154 8.78 2.63 9.62
CA ASP A 154 10.00 1.82 9.43
C ASP A 154 10.19 1.33 7.98
N SER A 155 9.72 2.10 7.01
CA SER A 155 9.59 1.68 5.62
C SER A 155 10.58 2.41 4.70
N ILE A 156 10.93 1.77 3.58
CA ILE A 156 12.00 2.23 2.69
C ILE A 156 11.48 2.33 1.25
N VAL A 157 11.85 3.42 0.56
CA VAL A 157 11.74 3.57 -0.90
C VAL A 157 13.15 3.78 -1.44
N ALA A 158 13.72 2.77 -2.10
CA ALA A 158 15.12 2.82 -2.52
C ALA A 158 15.38 2.11 -3.85
N PHE A 159 16.46 2.50 -4.54
CA PHE A 159 16.90 1.90 -5.80
C PHE A 159 15.88 2.01 -6.95
N ASN A 160 14.94 2.94 -6.84
CA ASN A 160 13.95 3.18 -7.88
C ASN A 160 14.46 4.20 -8.90
N SER A 161 13.92 4.14 -10.12
CA SER A 161 14.26 5.05 -11.22
C SER A 161 13.00 5.73 -11.75
N LEU A 162 12.99 7.05 -11.79
CA LEU A 162 11.89 7.83 -12.33
C LEU A 162 12.41 8.62 -13.53
N ASP A 163 11.96 8.25 -14.73
CA ASP A 163 12.28 8.99 -15.95
C ASP A 163 11.40 10.25 -16.09
N GLY A 164 11.10 10.89 -14.95
CA GLY A 164 10.08 11.91 -14.79
C GLY A 164 10.09 12.90 -15.96
N SER A 165 8.99 12.95 -16.70
CA SER A 165 8.83 13.85 -17.84
C SER A 165 8.26 15.21 -17.40
N GLU A 166 7.80 15.33 -16.16
CA GLU A 166 7.11 16.49 -15.62
C GLU A 166 7.88 17.14 -14.46
N ARG A 167 7.78 18.47 -14.34
CA ARG A 167 8.43 19.24 -13.24
C ARG A 167 7.95 18.86 -11.84
N ASP A 168 6.75 18.29 -11.76
CA ASP A 168 6.08 17.90 -10.52
C ASP A 168 6.20 16.39 -10.25
N SER A 169 7.21 15.74 -10.84
CA SER A 169 7.53 14.34 -10.56
C SER A 169 8.29 14.21 -9.24
N GLY A 170 8.04 13.12 -8.50
CA GLY A 170 8.72 12.83 -7.25
C GLY A 170 8.72 11.33 -6.92
N MET A 171 9.76 10.83 -6.25
CA MET A 171 9.83 9.41 -5.87
C MET A 171 8.62 9.02 -5.02
N VAL A 172 8.32 9.82 -4.01
CA VAL A 172 7.03 9.80 -3.31
C VAL A 172 6.31 11.11 -3.62
N LEU A 173 5.19 11.04 -4.34
CA LEU A 173 4.39 12.19 -4.70
C LEU A 173 3.10 12.20 -3.89
N ASN A 174 2.96 13.18 -3.00
CA ASN A 174 1.80 13.32 -2.14
C ASN A 174 0.91 14.49 -2.54
N TYR A 175 -0.36 14.21 -2.85
CA TYR A 175 -1.45 15.18 -2.95
C TYR A 175 -2.45 15.09 -1.79
N GLY A 176 -2.41 14.00 -1.02
CA GLY A 176 -3.35 13.72 0.07
C GLY A 176 -2.73 13.97 1.45
N GLU A 177 -2.95 13.05 2.37
CA GLU A 177 -2.34 13.06 3.72
C GLU A 177 -1.17 12.09 3.77
N LEU A 178 -0.01 12.58 4.20
CA LEU A 178 1.21 11.80 4.36
C LEU A 178 1.69 11.84 5.81
N LEU A 179 1.92 10.66 6.38
CA LEU A 179 2.59 10.48 7.66
C LEU A 179 3.82 9.59 7.47
N LEU A 180 4.99 10.12 7.76
CA LEU A 180 6.26 9.38 7.72
C LEU A 180 6.80 9.24 9.13
N ASP A 181 7.05 8.01 9.57
CA ASP A 181 7.67 7.69 10.85
C ASP A 181 8.81 6.70 10.64
N ASN A 182 10.04 7.13 10.94
CA ASN A 182 11.27 6.39 10.63
C ASN A 182 11.33 5.84 9.18
N ALA A 183 10.79 6.60 8.23
CA ALA A 183 10.77 6.22 6.82
C ALA A 183 12.00 6.77 6.10
N ARG A 184 12.48 6.05 5.08
CA ARG A 184 13.67 6.45 4.32
C ARG A 184 13.42 6.41 2.82
N VAL A 185 13.82 7.47 2.13
CA VAL A 185 13.79 7.56 0.67
C VAL A 185 15.20 7.87 0.19
N HIS A 186 15.92 6.88 -0.34
CA HIS A 186 17.36 7.01 -0.63
C HIS A 186 17.77 6.17 -1.83
N ASP A 187 18.96 6.45 -2.38
CA ASP A 187 19.54 5.70 -3.51
C ASP A 187 18.59 5.55 -4.71
N ASN A 188 17.71 6.54 -4.92
CA ASN A 188 16.83 6.57 -6.07
C ASN A 188 17.42 7.51 -7.14
N PHE A 189 16.98 7.36 -8.39
CA PHE A 189 17.38 8.20 -9.51
C PHE A 189 16.17 8.88 -10.14
N VAL A 190 16.16 10.21 -10.20
CA VAL A 190 15.12 10.97 -10.90
C VAL A 190 15.77 11.75 -12.03
N ALA A 191 15.33 11.55 -13.27
CA ALA A 191 15.80 12.33 -14.42
C ALA A 191 15.37 13.79 -14.32
N HIS A 192 14.09 14.05 -14.04
CA HIS A 192 13.55 15.38 -13.75
C HIS A 192 12.53 15.32 -12.61
N GLY A 193 12.67 16.19 -11.60
CA GLY A 193 11.76 16.25 -10.45
C GLY A 193 12.49 16.20 -9.10
N VAL A 194 11.82 15.62 -8.10
CA VAL A 194 12.31 15.51 -6.72
C VAL A 194 12.81 14.11 -6.43
N ASN A 195 14.10 13.98 -6.16
CA ASN A 195 14.72 12.74 -5.70
C ASN A 195 14.48 12.52 -4.19
N GLY A 196 13.21 12.33 -3.84
CA GLY A 196 12.73 12.30 -2.47
C GLY A 196 11.21 12.38 -2.42
N VAL A 197 10.68 13.03 -1.38
CA VAL A 197 9.25 13.27 -1.22
C VAL A 197 8.90 14.63 -1.80
N LEU A 198 8.00 14.67 -2.79
CA LEU A 198 7.33 15.89 -3.21
C LEU A 198 5.96 15.94 -2.54
N ASN A 199 5.83 16.82 -1.54
CA ASN A 199 4.60 17.01 -0.83
C ASN A 199 3.85 18.25 -1.37
N LEU A 200 2.70 17.98 -1.99
CA LEU A 200 1.74 18.96 -2.51
C LEU A 200 0.42 18.96 -1.72
N GLY A 201 0.30 18.05 -0.75
CA GLY A 201 -0.86 17.90 0.13
C GLY A 201 -0.53 18.27 1.58
N ARG A 202 -1.07 17.50 2.52
CA ARG A 202 -0.74 17.62 3.94
C ARG A 202 0.31 16.58 4.30
N GLY A 203 1.35 16.99 5.02
CA GLY A 203 2.42 16.11 5.46
C GLY A 203 2.77 16.31 6.93
N ARG A 204 3.06 15.20 7.62
CA ARG A 204 3.71 15.18 8.93
C ARG A 204 4.86 14.18 8.90
N ILE A 205 6.00 14.59 9.43
CA ILE A 205 7.24 13.81 9.46
C ILE A 205 7.65 13.65 10.92
N GLU A 206 7.86 12.40 11.33
CA GLU A 206 8.22 11.97 12.67
C GLU A 206 9.43 11.01 12.60
N GLY A 207 10.10 10.82 13.74
CA GLY A 207 11.26 9.93 13.87
C GLY A 207 12.52 10.40 13.13
N GLU A 208 13.40 9.46 12.78
CA GLU A 208 14.65 9.71 12.04
C GLU A 208 14.44 9.90 10.53
N THR A 209 13.20 10.14 10.09
CA THR A 209 12.91 10.49 8.70
C THR A 209 13.64 11.78 8.36
N ALA A 210 14.67 11.71 7.50
CA ALA A 210 15.47 12.87 7.16
C ALA A 210 14.61 13.95 6.46
N SER A 211 14.30 15.03 7.17
CA SER A 211 13.47 16.14 6.69
C SER A 211 14.02 16.82 5.43
N MET A 212 15.33 16.71 5.19
CA MET A 212 16.02 17.20 3.98
C MET A 212 15.57 16.49 2.68
N LEU A 213 14.84 15.38 2.78
CA LEU A 213 14.31 14.64 1.63
C LEU A 213 12.91 15.13 1.19
N VAL A 214 12.30 16.09 1.89
CA VAL A 214 10.93 16.54 1.62
C VAL A 214 10.93 17.94 1.02
N ARG A 215 10.43 18.06 -0.21
CA ARG A 215 10.11 19.34 -0.85
C ARG A 215 8.63 19.62 -0.69
N GLU A 216 8.31 20.63 0.09
CA GLU A 216 6.97 21.21 0.18
C GLU A 216 6.77 22.20 -0.98
N ALA A 217 5.71 22.08 -1.77
CA ALA A 217 5.37 23.12 -2.74
C ALA A 217 4.50 24.20 -2.07
N GLY A 218 5.07 25.39 -1.88
CA GLY A 218 4.29 26.58 -1.52
C GLY A 218 4.33 27.02 -0.05
N ARG A 219 5.53 27.17 0.51
CA ARG A 219 5.78 28.22 1.52
C ARG A 219 6.93 29.10 1.09
#